data_AF-A0A519UUN3-F1
#
_entry.id   AF-A0A519UUN3-F1
#
_cell.length_a   1.000
_cell.length_b   1.000
_cell.length_c   1.000
_cell.angle_alpha   90.00
_cell.angle_beta   90.00
_cell.angle_gamma   90.00
#
_symmetry.space_group_name_H-M   'P 1'
#
loop_
_entity.id
_entity.type
_entity.pdbx_description
1 polymer ?
#
loop_
_entity_poly.entity_id
_entity_poly.type
_entity_poly.pdbx_seq_one_letter_code
_entity_poly.pdbx_strand_id
1 'polypeptide(L)'
;MNPATGTSNPSSNTIGGFGNAFPEYGTGNSVYTQLGYKFKDNLVGTSTFMPYVAYQHSRYARLADDVNFYDAGVNWLITGHTSKFSLAYQNRPYFATRASDGLNVVDSRRGAVILQYQVYFN
;
A
#
# COMPACT_ATOMS: atom_id res chain seq x y z
N MET A 1 -2.63 9.40 -7.29
CA MET A 1 -3.30 8.60 -8.33
C MET A 1 -2.33 8.42 -9.50
N ASN A 2 -2.05 7.18 -9.93
CA ASN A 2 -1.19 6.89 -11.07
C ASN A 2 -2.08 6.66 -12.31
N PRO A 3 -1.90 7.37 -13.46
CA PRO A 3 -2.80 7.26 -14.61
C PRO A 3 -2.69 5.95 -15.43
N ALA A 4 -1.77 5.05 -15.10
CA ALA A 4 -1.35 3.96 -15.99
C ALA A 4 -2.32 2.77 -16.16
N THR A 5 -3.63 2.91 -15.93
CA THR A 5 -4.59 1.82 -16.25
C THR A 5 -5.93 2.35 -16.75
N GLY A 6 -5.94 3.17 -17.79
CA GLY A 6 -7.19 3.49 -18.50
C GLY A 6 -7.65 2.30 -19.35
N THR A 7 -8.91 1.91 -19.26
CA THR A 7 -9.57 0.91 -20.13
C THR A 7 -10.64 1.60 -20.95
N SER A 8 -10.72 1.29 -22.24
CA SER A 8 -11.72 1.85 -23.18
C SER A 8 -13.09 1.16 -23.11
N ASN A 9 -13.26 0.17 -22.23
CA ASN A 9 -14.50 -0.58 -22.09
C ASN A 9 -15.34 -0.06 -20.90
N PRO A 10 -16.48 0.61 -21.13
CA PRO A 10 -17.32 1.15 -20.04
C PRO A 10 -18.01 0.05 -19.20
N SER A 11 -17.95 -1.22 -19.62
CA SER A 11 -18.50 -2.36 -18.87
C SER A 11 -17.50 -3.01 -17.90
N SER A 12 -16.21 -2.65 -17.94
CA SER A 12 -15.20 -3.07 -16.95
C SER A 12 -15.17 -2.13 -15.74
N ASN A 13 -16.33 -1.84 -15.18
CA ASN A 13 -16.51 -0.93 -14.04
C ASN A 13 -15.83 -1.52 -12.78
N THR A 14 -14.53 -1.31 -12.64
CA THR A 14 -13.75 -1.74 -11.49
C THR A 14 -13.84 -0.72 -10.37
N ILE A 15 -14.45 -1.13 -9.27
CA ILE A 15 -14.54 -0.35 -8.04
C ILE A 15 -13.14 -0.36 -7.37
N GLY A 16 -12.44 0.74 -7.58
CA GLY A 16 -11.03 0.92 -7.21
C GLY A 16 -10.35 1.98 -8.06
N GLY A 17 -10.93 2.37 -9.20
CA GLY A 17 -10.35 3.38 -10.08
C GLY A 17 -9.16 2.85 -10.89
N PHE A 18 -8.58 3.73 -11.69
CA PHE A 18 -7.47 3.38 -12.59
C PHE A 18 -6.11 3.48 -11.87
N GLY A 19 -5.18 2.57 -12.20
CA GLY A 19 -3.80 2.59 -11.73
C GLY A 19 -3.56 1.94 -10.37
N ASN A 20 -2.95 2.69 -9.45
CA ASN A 20 -2.68 2.22 -8.09
C ASN A 20 -3.83 2.44 -7.10
N ALA A 21 -4.95 2.97 -7.58
CA ALA A 21 -6.10 3.22 -6.75
C ALA A 21 -6.74 1.89 -6.31
N PHE A 22 -7.14 1.85 -5.04
CA PHE A 22 -7.93 0.80 -4.42
C PHE A 22 -8.98 1.51 -3.56
N PRO A 23 -10.13 0.88 -3.26
CA PRO A 23 -11.11 1.44 -2.33
C PRO A 23 -10.52 1.42 -0.92
N GLU A 24 -9.67 2.41 -0.64
CA GLU A 24 -8.97 2.58 0.63
C GLU A 24 -9.90 3.09 1.73
N TYR A 25 -10.99 3.78 1.34
CA TYR A 25 -11.98 4.36 2.23
C TYR A 25 -13.40 4.01 1.77
N GLY A 26 -14.25 3.61 2.72
CA GLY A 26 -15.66 3.29 2.48
C GLY A 26 -16.43 3.14 3.79
N THR A 27 -17.75 2.95 3.70
CA THR A 27 -18.60 2.69 4.87
C THR A 27 -18.32 1.29 5.41
N GLY A 28 -17.75 1.20 6.61
CA GLY A 28 -17.35 -0.06 7.23
C GLY A 28 -16.31 0.14 8.33
N ASN A 29 -15.60 -0.92 8.69
CA ASN A 29 -14.55 -0.90 9.70
C ASN A 29 -13.19 -1.20 9.06
N SER A 30 -12.17 -0.46 9.46
CA SER A 30 -10.79 -0.70 9.05
C SER A 30 -9.88 -0.73 10.27
N VAL A 31 -8.96 -1.68 10.29
CA VAL A 31 -7.92 -1.84 11.30
C VAL A 31 -6.58 -1.79 10.58
N TYR A 32 -5.74 -0.83 10.97
CA TYR A 32 -4.38 -0.68 10.47
C TYR A 32 -3.39 -0.98 11.59
N THR A 33 -2.43 -1.86 11.33
CA THR A 33 -1.37 -2.23 12.28
C THR A 33 -0.03 -2.05 11.60
N GLN A 34 0.89 -1.34 12.26
CA GLN A 34 2.26 -1.15 11.76
C GLN A 34 3.26 -1.46 12.86
N LEU A 35 4.29 -2.22 12.50
CA LEU A 35 5.40 -2.59 13.35
C LEU A 35 6.69 -2.15 12.67
N GLY A 36 7.53 -1.43 13.39
CA GLY A 36 8.83 -0.99 12.92
C GLY A 36 9.89 -1.25 13.97
N TYR A 37 11.09 -1.63 13.53
CA TYR A 37 12.22 -1.82 14.41
C TYR A 37 13.41 -1.02 13.90
N LYS A 38 13.92 -0.10 14.71
CA LYS A 38 15.13 0.66 14.38
C LYS A 38 16.34 -0.14 14.88
N PHE A 39 17.28 -0.44 14.00
CA PHE A 39 18.54 -1.04 14.41
C PHE A 39 19.40 -0.04 15.20
N LYS A 40 20.50 -0.53 15.78
CA LYS A 40 21.47 0.32 16.49
C LYS A 40 21.91 1.47 15.59
N ASP A 41 22.14 2.63 16.19
CA ASP A 41 22.75 3.74 15.49
C ASP A 41 24.16 3.35 15.03
N ASN A 42 24.59 3.89 13.90
CA ASN A 42 25.90 3.63 13.29
C ASN A 42 26.13 2.16 12.89
N LEU A 43 25.07 1.42 12.52
CA LEU A 43 25.19 0.04 12.04
C LEU A 43 26.01 -0.06 10.74
N VAL A 44 25.88 0.93 9.85
CA VAL A 44 26.68 1.06 8.63
C VAL A 44 27.22 2.49 8.56
N GLY A 45 28.45 2.69 9.04
CA GLY A 45 29.03 4.04 9.15
C GLY A 45 28.22 4.91 10.11
N THR A 46 27.76 6.08 9.66
CA THR A 46 26.88 6.99 10.44
C THR A 46 25.38 6.75 10.18
N SER A 47 25.04 5.67 9.47
CA SER A 47 23.68 5.38 9.04
C SER A 47 23.10 4.14 9.74
N THR A 48 21.77 4.05 9.76
CA THR A 48 21.06 2.90 10.35
C THR A 48 19.85 2.50 9.49
N PHE A 49 19.43 1.26 9.63
CA PHE A 49 18.24 0.74 8.96
C PHE A 49 17.08 0.61 9.93
N MET A 50 15.87 0.81 9.41
CA MET A 50 14.62 0.62 10.13
C MET A 50 13.66 -0.15 9.22
N PRO A 51 13.69 -1.50 9.24
CA PRO A 51 12.63 -2.29 8.66
C PRO A 51 11.28 -1.99 9.32
N TYR A 52 10.24 -2.05 8.51
CA TYR A 52 8.87 -1.98 8.97
C TYR A 52 7.99 -2.92 8.17
N VAL A 53 6.91 -3.35 8.81
CA VAL A 53 5.81 -4.07 8.18
C VAL A 53 4.51 -3.43 8.64
N ALA A 54 3.56 -3.31 7.74
CA ALA A 54 2.23 -2.83 8.02
C ALA A 54 1.20 -3.74 7.37
N TYR A 55 0.08 -3.87 8.04
CA TYR A 55 -1.06 -4.65 7.60
C TYR A 55 -2.33 -3.88 7.88
N GLN A 56 -3.19 -3.81 6.88
CA GLN A 56 -4.49 -3.19 6.98
C GLN A 56 -5.55 -4.19 6.58
N HIS A 57 -6.50 -4.41 7.48
CA HIS A 57 -7.70 -5.20 7.25
C HIS A 57 -8.90 -4.26 7.24
N SER A 58 -9.66 -4.22 6.15
CA SER A 58 -10.86 -3.40 6.05
C SER A 58 -12.04 -4.20 5.54
N ARG A 59 -13.18 -4.09 6.22
CA ARG A 59 -14.45 -4.68 5.81
C ARG A 59 -15.42 -3.56 5.46
N TYR A 60 -15.77 -3.46 4.18
CA TYR A 60 -16.64 -2.41 3.66
C TYR A 60 -17.99 -2.99 3.24
N ALA A 61 -19.08 -2.28 3.56
CA ALA A 61 -20.45 -2.74 3.30
C ALA A 61 -20.77 -2.92 1.79
N ARG A 62 -19.96 -2.32 0.91
CA ARG A 62 -20.12 -2.37 -0.55
C ARG A 62 -19.26 -3.45 -1.22
N LEU A 63 -18.41 -4.13 -0.46
CA LEU A 63 -17.55 -5.23 -0.93
C LEU A 63 -17.99 -6.52 -0.25
N ALA A 64 -18.09 -7.62 -1.01
CA ALA A 64 -18.46 -8.91 -0.44
C ALA A 64 -17.28 -9.56 0.31
N ASP A 65 -16.06 -9.22 -0.10
CA ASP A 65 -14.81 -9.74 0.48
C ASP A 65 -14.03 -8.67 1.24
N ASP A 66 -13.28 -9.11 2.26
CA ASP A 66 -12.43 -8.24 3.07
C ASP A 66 -11.20 -7.71 2.30
N VAL A 67 -10.90 -6.43 2.47
CA VAL A 67 -9.72 -5.76 1.93
C VAL A 67 -8.51 -6.03 2.83
N ASN A 68 -7.56 -6.81 2.34
CA ASN A 68 -6.32 -7.14 3.04
C ASN A 68 -5.10 -6.52 2.36
N PHE A 69 -4.66 -5.37 2.85
CA PHE A 69 -3.50 -4.65 2.34
C PHE A 69 -2.27 -4.93 3.20
N TYR A 70 -1.13 -5.18 2.55
CA TYR A 70 0.14 -5.46 3.20
C TYR A 70 1.19 -4.51 2.66
N ASP A 71 2.00 -3.94 3.53
CA ASP A 71 3.15 -3.11 3.20
C ASP A 71 4.34 -3.62 3.98
N ALA A 72 5.46 -3.83 3.33
CA ALA A 72 6.71 -4.17 3.98
C ALA A 72 7.82 -3.35 3.36
N GLY A 73 8.64 -2.71 4.17
CA GLY A 73 9.68 -1.83 3.68
C GLY A 73 10.84 -1.69 4.64
N VAL A 74 11.88 -1.04 4.15
CA VAL A 74 13.07 -0.69 4.93
C VAL A 74 13.38 0.78 4.69
N ASN A 75 13.53 1.49 5.79
CA ASN A 75 14.01 2.86 5.80
C ASN A 75 15.50 2.86 6.11
N TRP A 76 16.32 3.37 5.20
CA TRP A 76 17.71 3.69 5.43
C TRP A 76 17.83 5.14 5.90
N LEU A 77 18.16 5.31 7.17
CA LEU A 77 18.33 6.61 7.82
C LEU A 77 19.80 7.02 7.73
N ILE A 78 20.06 8.12 7.02
CA ILE A 78 21.39 8.65 6.77
C ILE A 78 21.56 9.91 7.64
N THR A 79 22.64 9.93 8.44
CA THR A 79 23.04 11.07 9.30
C THR A 79 21.89 11.58 10.18
N GLY A 80 21.50 10.80 11.20
CA GLY A 80 20.64 11.30 12.28
C GLY A 80 19.28 11.89 11.85
N HIS A 81 18.71 11.40 10.74
CA HIS A 81 17.44 11.85 10.10
C HIS A 81 17.52 13.03 9.12
N THR A 82 18.70 13.56 8.80
CA THR A 82 18.81 14.62 7.78
C THR A 82 18.40 14.14 6.39
N SER A 83 18.65 12.86 6.06
CA SER A 83 18.10 12.23 4.87
C SER A 83 17.67 10.79 5.14
N LYS A 84 16.61 10.37 4.44
CA LYS A 84 16.04 9.03 4.54
C LYS A 84 15.74 8.50 3.15
N PHE A 85 16.25 7.32 2.87
CA PHE A 85 15.83 6.53 1.72
C PHE A 85 14.87 5.44 2.19
N SER A 86 13.72 5.29 1.54
CA SER A 86 12.67 4.34 1.91
C SER A 86 12.37 3.46 0.71
N LEU A 87 12.50 2.14 0.90
CA LEU A 87 12.09 1.15 -0.09
C LEU A 87 10.95 0.34 0.51
N ALA A 88 9.82 0.28 -0.19
CA ALA A 88 8.63 -0.39 0.28
C ALA A 88 8.04 -1.28 -0.82
N TYR A 89 7.48 -2.41 -0.42
CA TYR A 89 6.70 -3.29 -1.26
C TYR A 89 5.28 -3.37 -0.69
N GLN A 90 4.33 -2.96 -1.51
CA GLN A 90 2.91 -2.95 -1.17
C GLN A 90 2.20 -4.04 -1.96
N ASN A 91 1.36 -4.82 -1.30
CA ASN A 91 0.51 -5.83 -1.90
C ASN A 91 -0.94 -5.57 -1.52
N ARG A 92 -1.76 -5.24 -2.51
CA ARG A 92 -3.16 -4.87 -2.34
C ARG A 92 -4.09 -5.79 -3.14
N PRO A 93 -5.30 -6.07 -2.63
CA PRO A 93 -6.31 -6.82 -3.38
C PRO A 93 -6.92 -5.93 -4.48
N TYR A 94 -7.24 -6.54 -5.62
CA TYR A 94 -7.93 -5.93 -6.74
C TYR A 94 -9.32 -6.56 -6.84
N PHE A 95 -10.35 -5.72 -6.81
CA PHE A 95 -11.73 -6.14 -6.84
C PHE A 95 -12.29 -6.04 -8.25
N ALA A 96 -12.99 -7.09 -8.68
CA ALA A 96 -13.78 -7.07 -9.90
C ALA A 96 -15.25 -7.35 -9.55
N THR A 97 -16.15 -6.72 -10.31
CA THR A 97 -17.59 -6.93 -10.15
C THR A 97 -17.94 -8.27 -10.78
N ARG A 98 -18.41 -9.23 -9.97
CA ARG A 98 -18.84 -10.53 -10.46
C ARG A 98 -20.17 -10.40 -11.20
N ALA A 99 -20.20 -10.86 -12.45
CA ALA A 99 -21.34 -10.67 -13.36
C ALA A 99 -22.62 -11.41 -12.93
N SER A 100 -22.53 -12.43 -12.06
CA SER A 100 -23.67 -13.25 -11.63
C SER A 100 -24.53 -12.62 -10.54
N ASP A 101 -23.94 -11.81 -9.67
CA ASP A 101 -24.61 -11.26 -8.48
C ASP A 101 -24.34 -9.76 -8.27
N GLY A 102 -23.52 -9.13 -9.12
CA GLY A 102 -23.18 -7.71 -9.02
C GLY A 102 -22.34 -7.36 -7.78
N LEU A 103 -21.86 -8.37 -7.05
CA LEU A 103 -21.04 -8.20 -5.86
C LEU A 103 -19.56 -8.02 -6.25
N ASN A 104 -18.86 -7.16 -5.51
CA ASN A 104 -17.43 -6.94 -5.71
C ASN A 104 -16.65 -8.00 -4.93
N VAL A 105 -15.95 -8.87 -5.67
CA VAL A 105 -15.13 -9.96 -5.11
C VAL A 105 -13.66 -9.74 -5.41
N VAL A 106 -12.78 -10.30 -4.58
CA VAL A 106 -11.34 -10.28 -4.84
C VAL A 106 -11.06 -11.14 -6.07
N ASP A 107 -10.62 -10.51 -7.14
CA ASP A 107 -10.29 -11.18 -8.40
C ASP A 107 -8.80 -11.52 -8.47
N SER A 108 -7.95 -10.57 -8.07
CA SER A 108 -6.49 -10.73 -8.13
C SER A 108 -5.80 -9.86 -7.08
N ARG A 109 -4.49 -10.04 -6.90
CA ARG A 109 -3.66 -9.19 -6.03
C ARG A 109 -2.64 -8.44 -6.86
N ARG A 110 -2.46 -7.15 -6.60
CA ARG A 110 -1.51 -6.28 -7.29
C ARG A 110 -0.40 -5.85 -6.35
N GLY A 111 0.83 -6.08 -6.77
CA GLY A 111 2.04 -5.58 -6.09
C GLY A 111 2.46 -4.22 -6.62
N ALA A 112 3.06 -3.40 -5.76
CA ALA A 112 3.73 -2.15 -6.11
C ALA A 112 5.04 -2.03 -5.32
N VAL A 113 6.10 -1.58 -5.98
CA VAL A 113 7.34 -1.20 -5.32
C VAL A 113 7.40 0.33 -5.27
N ILE A 114 7.62 0.89 -4.09
CA ILE A 114 7.76 2.31 -3.85
C ILE A 114 9.18 2.57 -3.41
N LEU A 115 9.85 3.46 -4.11
CA LEU A 115 11.16 3.96 -3.77
C LEU A 115 11.03 5.47 -3.53
N GLN A 116 11.40 5.91 -2.34
CA GLN A 116 11.25 7.29 -1.90
C GLN A 116 12.57 7.77 -1.29
N TYR A 117 13.00 8.95 -1.71
CA TYR A 117 14.10 9.65 -1.08
C TYR A 117 13.58 10.95 -0.47
N GLN A 118 13.85 11.16 0.81
CA GLN A 118 13.42 12.33 1.57
C GLN A 118 14.66 13.02 2.16
N VAL A 119 14.74 14.33 1.95
CA VAL A 119 15.81 15.19 2.49
C VAL A 119 15.16 16.27 3.33
N TYR A 120 15.72 16.49 4.52
CA TYR A 120 15.37 17.61 5.38
C TYR A 120 16.46 18.66 5.28
N PHE A 121 16.09 19.87 4.86
CA PHE A 121 16.97 21.04 4.89
C PHE A 121 16.66 21.81 6.18
N ASN A 122 17.70 22.08 6.98
CA ASN A 122 17.63 22.91 8.18
C ASN A 122 18.43 24.19 7.92
#